data_AF-A0A957MDK3-F1
#
_entry.id   AF-A0A957MDK3-F1
#
_cell.length_a   1.000
_cell.length_b   1.000
_cell.length_c   1.000
_cell.angle_alpha   90.00
_cell.angle_beta   90.00
_cell.angle_gamma   90.00
#
_symmetry.space_group_name_H-M   'P 1'
#
loop_
_entity.id
_entity.type
_entity.pdbx_description
1 polymer ?
#
loop_
_entity_poly.entity_id
_entity_poly.type
_entity_poly.pdbx_seq_one_letter_code
_entity_poly.pdbx_strand_id
1 'polypeptide(L)'
;MIDFWNPILAGAIGAIWGISELIGTFKNETGRSLRMGGAWLLIGVNFLAALLVYLLVAALVPAAANWSAAILVGLAWPTVIRNSAIKLAQPLDAAAAQESAAVRFEQVYGRVQDLASQLINNGLTRQRLALIGDATRVNLNTLERHARMALIASPLQEKQGMPPDRYIDRIRDHEGWSSEIKKAYLAAFIINNFGREVLRDAMRATGDEPPAA
;
A
#
# COMPACT_ATOMS: atom_id res chain seq x y z
N MET A 1 17.33 -22.96 26.82
CA MET A 1 18.11 -21.89 26.14
C MET A 1 17.32 -21.50 24.91
N ILE A 2 17.01 -20.22 24.70
CA ILE A 2 16.28 -19.79 23.50
C ILE A 2 17.23 -19.94 22.31
N ASP A 3 16.90 -20.83 21.39
CA ASP A 3 17.62 -20.93 20.12
C ASP A 3 17.43 -19.61 19.36
N PHE A 4 18.55 -18.97 19.00
CA PHE A 4 18.58 -17.70 18.28
C PHE A 4 17.77 -17.72 16.98
N TRP A 5 17.63 -18.89 16.36
CA TRP A 5 16.86 -19.05 15.13
C TRP A 5 15.35 -18.95 15.32
N ASN A 6 14.82 -19.29 16.48
CA ASN A 6 13.37 -19.31 16.69
C ASN A 6 12.74 -17.90 16.70
N PRO A 7 13.29 -16.87 17.40
CA PRO A 7 12.79 -15.50 17.30
C PRO A 7 12.88 -14.93 15.88
N ILE A 8 13.95 -15.27 15.15
CA ILE A 8 14.13 -14.85 13.76
C ILE A 8 13.07 -15.47 12.86
N LEU A 9 12.76 -16.77 13.05
CA LEU A 9 11.69 -17.45 12.32
C LEU A 9 10.33 -16.79 12.57
N ALA A 10 10.00 -16.47 13.83
CA ALA A 10 8.77 -15.75 14.16
C ALA A 10 8.73 -14.38 13.47
N GLY A 11 9.84 -13.64 13.52
CA GLY A 11 9.99 -12.37 12.81
C GLY A 11 9.79 -12.51 11.30
N ALA A 12 10.40 -13.51 10.66
CA ALA A 12 10.28 -13.74 9.23
C ALA A 12 8.83 -14.01 8.80
N ILE A 13 8.07 -14.76 9.61
CA ILE A 13 6.64 -14.99 9.36
C ILE A 13 5.86 -13.68 9.54
N GLY A 14 6.21 -12.86 10.53
CA GLY A 14 5.69 -11.50 10.66
C GLY A 14 5.97 -10.65 9.41
N ALA A 15 7.19 -10.69 8.86
CA ALA A 15 7.52 -9.99 7.63
C ALA A 15 6.66 -10.44 6.44
N ILE A 16 6.40 -11.75 6.30
CA ILE A 16 5.49 -12.29 5.27
C ILE A 16 4.08 -11.74 5.45
N TRP A 17 3.62 -11.59 6.69
CA TRP A 17 2.34 -10.94 6.98
C TRP A 17 2.33 -9.48 6.52
N GLY A 18 3.37 -8.70 6.84
CA GLY A 18 3.49 -7.32 6.36
C GLY A 18 3.50 -7.21 4.83
N ILE A 19 4.14 -8.16 4.14
CA ILE A 19 4.12 -8.23 2.67
C ILE A 19 2.69 -8.51 2.16
N SER A 20 1.94 -9.41 2.81
CA SER A 20 0.57 -9.74 2.38
C SER A 20 -0.38 -8.55 2.52
N GLU A 21 -0.26 -7.76 3.60
CA GLU A 21 -1.00 -6.50 3.80
C GLU A 21 -0.69 -5.50 2.68
N LEU A 22 0.58 -5.40 2.29
CA LEU A 22 1.04 -4.49 1.26
C LEU A 22 0.53 -4.89 -0.14
N ILE A 23 0.54 -6.20 -0.46
CA ILE A 23 -0.04 -6.73 -1.70
C ILE A 23 -1.55 -6.47 -1.73
N GLY A 24 -2.24 -6.69 -0.62
CA GLY A 24 -3.68 -6.48 -0.50
C GLY A 24 -4.07 -5.01 -0.71
N THR A 25 -3.28 -4.09 -0.16
CA THR A 25 -3.55 -2.65 -0.19
C THR A 25 -3.16 -1.99 -1.51
N PHE A 26 -2.05 -2.42 -2.12
CA PHE A 26 -1.45 -1.77 -3.30
C PHE A 26 -1.46 -2.66 -4.55
N LYS A 27 -2.52 -3.43 -4.78
CA LYS A 27 -2.61 -4.47 -5.83
C LYS A 27 -2.02 -4.07 -7.20
N ASN A 28 -2.33 -2.87 -7.69
CA ASN A 28 -1.91 -2.39 -9.02
C ASN A 28 -0.50 -1.76 -9.04
N GLU A 29 0.11 -1.51 -7.88
CA GLU A 29 1.42 -0.87 -7.74
C GLU A 29 2.37 -1.61 -6.78
N THR A 30 2.09 -2.87 -6.45
CA THR A 30 2.82 -3.71 -5.48
C THR A 30 4.34 -3.66 -5.66
N GLY A 31 4.84 -3.86 -6.88
CA GLY A 31 6.28 -3.87 -7.14
C GLY A 31 6.95 -2.52 -6.86
N ARG A 32 6.22 -1.41 -7.02
CA ARG A 32 6.73 -0.06 -6.76
C ARG A 32 6.54 0.34 -5.31
N SER A 33 5.44 -0.05 -4.68
CA SER A 33 5.21 0.20 -3.25
C SER A 33 6.27 -0.50 -2.41
N LEU A 34 6.67 -1.74 -2.75
CA LEU A 34 7.75 -2.47 -2.06
C LEU A 34 9.11 -1.75 -2.04
N ARG A 35 9.37 -0.84 -3.00
CA ARG A 35 10.61 -0.06 -3.04
C ARG A 35 10.54 1.23 -2.24
N MET A 36 9.38 1.57 -1.69
CA MET A 36 9.19 2.79 -0.90
C MET A 36 9.65 2.56 0.54
N GLY A 37 10.17 3.60 1.19
CA GLY A 37 10.59 3.53 2.60
C GLY A 37 9.46 3.09 3.54
N GLY A 38 8.20 3.47 3.24
CA GLY A 38 7.04 3.02 4.01
C GLY A 38 6.80 1.51 3.96
N ALA A 39 7.14 0.83 2.86
CA ALA A 39 7.03 -0.63 2.79
C ALA A 39 8.01 -1.33 3.73
N TRP A 40 9.26 -0.86 3.74
CA TRP A 40 10.27 -1.39 4.65
C TRP A 40 9.96 -1.09 6.11
N LEU A 41 9.37 0.08 6.40
CA LEU A 41 8.85 0.39 7.74
C LEU A 41 7.77 -0.62 8.14
N LEU A 42 6.79 -0.88 7.28
CA LEU A 42 5.70 -1.81 7.57
C LEU A 42 6.21 -3.24 7.78
N ILE A 43 7.05 -3.73 6.86
CA ILE A 43 7.66 -5.07 6.95
C ILE A 43 8.50 -5.18 8.22
N GLY A 44 9.34 -4.18 8.50
CA GLY A 44 10.21 -4.16 9.69
C GLY A 44 9.42 -4.16 10.99
N VAL A 45 8.33 -3.38 11.07
CA VAL A 45 7.48 -3.34 12.27
C VAL A 45 6.77 -4.67 12.49
N ASN A 46 6.26 -5.30 11.42
CA ASN A 46 5.66 -6.63 11.51
C ASN A 46 6.68 -7.70 11.94
N PHE A 47 7.90 -7.64 11.39
CA PHE A 47 9.01 -8.52 11.79
C PHE A 47 9.34 -8.36 13.27
N LEU A 48 9.54 -7.12 13.73
CA LEU A 48 9.91 -6.84 15.11
C LEU A 48 8.79 -7.19 16.08
N ALA A 49 7.53 -6.93 15.73
CA ALA A 49 6.39 -7.27 16.54
C ALA A 49 6.29 -8.78 16.80
N ALA A 50 6.34 -9.59 15.73
CA ALA A 50 6.30 -11.05 15.85
C ALA A 50 7.48 -11.61 16.66
N LEU A 51 8.68 -11.08 16.42
CA LEU A 51 9.90 -11.45 17.15
C LEU A 51 9.79 -11.14 18.64
N LEU A 52 9.35 -9.92 18.99
CA LEU A 52 9.22 -9.50 20.39
C LEU A 52 8.13 -10.28 21.13
N VAL A 53 7.00 -10.57 20.48
CA VAL A 53 5.97 -11.42 21.06
C VAL A 53 6.52 -12.83 21.31
N TYR A 54 7.32 -13.38 20.39
CA TYR A 54 7.93 -14.69 20.61
C TYR A 54 8.89 -14.69 21.80
N LEU A 55 9.77 -13.68 21.89
CA LEU A 55 10.68 -13.53 23.03
C LEU A 55 9.93 -13.42 24.36
N LEU A 56 8.82 -12.67 24.38
CA LEU A 56 7.97 -12.55 25.57
C LEU A 56 7.37 -13.91 25.95
N VAL A 57 6.82 -14.65 24.99
CA VAL A 57 6.25 -15.99 25.22
C VAL A 57 7.32 -16.97 25.72
N ALA A 58 8.49 -17.00 25.09
CA ALA A 58 9.59 -17.89 25.48
C ALA A 58 10.16 -17.54 26.87
N ALA A 59 10.15 -16.27 27.26
CA ALA A 59 10.55 -15.83 28.59
C ALA A 59 9.55 -16.22 29.68
N LEU A 60 8.25 -16.15 29.39
CA LEU A 60 7.18 -16.50 30.34
C LEU A 60 6.93 -18.00 30.43
N VAL A 61 7.08 -18.72 29.31
CA VAL A 61 6.84 -20.16 29.20
C VAL A 61 8.07 -20.80 28.54
N PRO A 62 9.11 -21.16 29.32
CA PRO A 62 10.35 -21.72 28.76
C PRO A 62 10.13 -23.00 27.92
N ALA A 63 9.09 -23.77 28.22
CA ALA A 63 8.71 -24.95 27.44
C ALA A 63 8.25 -24.62 26.00
N ALA A 64 7.83 -23.38 25.75
CA ALA A 64 7.47 -22.86 24.44
C ALA A 64 8.67 -22.32 23.65
N ALA A 65 9.91 -22.44 24.15
CA ALA A 65 11.12 -22.02 23.44
C ALA A 65 11.52 -23.01 22.33
N ASN A 66 10.61 -23.32 21.42
CA ASN A 66 10.78 -24.24 20.31
C ASN A 66 10.34 -23.60 18.98
N TRP A 67 10.64 -24.28 17.87
CA TRP A 67 10.38 -23.80 16.52
C TRP A 67 8.88 -23.76 16.18
N SER A 68 8.07 -24.67 16.73
CA SER A 68 6.63 -24.72 16.45
C SER A 68 5.90 -23.54 17.10
N ALA A 69 6.29 -23.17 18.32
CA ALA A 69 5.83 -21.95 18.96
C ALA A 69 6.23 -20.69 18.17
N ALA A 70 7.41 -20.66 17.55
CA ALA A 70 7.83 -19.54 16.71
C ALA A 70 6.91 -19.35 15.50
N ILE A 71 6.50 -20.45 14.87
CA ILE A 71 5.52 -20.40 13.77
C ILE A 71 4.16 -19.90 14.26
N LEU A 72 3.66 -20.50 15.35
CA LEU A 72 2.36 -20.13 15.91
C LEU A 72 2.31 -18.66 16.32
N VAL A 73 3.35 -18.17 17.02
CA VAL A 73 3.46 -16.76 17.40
C VAL A 73 3.59 -15.87 16.17
N GLY A 74 4.41 -16.25 15.19
CA GLY A 74 4.56 -15.51 13.94
C GLY A 74 3.25 -15.34 13.15
N LEU A 75 2.31 -16.29 13.27
CA LEU A 75 0.98 -16.18 12.65
C LEU A 75 -0.03 -15.47 13.56
N ALA A 76 0.06 -15.63 14.88
CA ALA A 76 -0.95 -15.17 15.83
C ALA A 76 -0.64 -13.81 16.48
N TRP A 77 0.56 -13.26 16.31
CA TRP A 77 0.95 -11.99 16.95
C TRP A 77 0.01 -10.80 16.63
N PRO A 78 -0.67 -10.67 15.47
CA PRO A 78 -1.58 -9.55 15.25
C PRO A 78 -2.74 -9.60 16.26
N THR A 79 -3.23 -10.80 16.57
CA THR A 79 -4.26 -11.03 17.60
C THR A 79 -3.75 -10.67 18.99
N VAL A 80 -2.48 -10.95 19.29
CA VAL A 80 -1.86 -10.58 20.56
C VAL A 80 -1.78 -9.07 20.70
N ILE A 81 -1.27 -8.36 19.69
CA ILE A 81 -1.12 -6.91 19.73
C ILE A 81 -2.47 -6.19 19.81
N ARG A 82 -3.48 -6.71 19.10
CA ARG A 82 -4.83 -6.15 19.13
C ARG A 82 -5.49 -6.24 20.50
N ASN A 83 -5.19 -7.31 21.26
CA ASN A 83 -5.79 -7.57 22.56
C ASN A 83 -4.91 -7.14 23.75
N SER A 84 -3.70 -6.61 23.48
CA SER A 84 -2.76 -6.19 24.53
C SER A 84 -2.91 -4.71 24.87
N ALA A 85 -3.10 -4.41 26.15
CA ALA A 85 -3.04 -3.06 26.69
C ALA A 85 -2.07 -3.03 27.87
N ILE A 86 -1.08 -2.13 27.83
CA ILE A 86 -0.23 -1.87 29.00
C ILE A 86 -0.91 -0.77 29.81
N LYS A 87 -1.29 -1.10 31.04
CA LYS A 87 -1.69 -0.13 32.05
C LYS A 87 -0.39 0.44 32.64
N LEU A 88 -0.01 1.65 32.25
CA LEU A 88 1.28 2.27 32.65
C LEU A 88 1.30 2.79 34.09
N ALA A 89 0.15 2.81 34.76
CA ALA A 89 0.07 2.98 36.20
C ALA A 89 -1.23 2.32 36.67
N GLN A 90 -1.12 1.42 37.65
CA GLN A 90 -2.25 1.07 38.49
C GLN A 90 -2.18 2.05 39.67
N PRO A 91 -2.97 3.14 39.68
CA PRO A 91 -3.01 3.99 40.87
C PRO A 91 -3.46 3.14 42.05
N LEU A 92 -2.76 3.26 43.18
CA LEU A 92 -3.12 2.61 44.45
C LEU A 92 -4.48 3.09 44.99
N ASP A 93 -5.06 4.13 44.39
CA ASP A 93 -6.35 4.70 44.74
C ASP A 93 -7.46 4.28 43.77
N ALA A 94 -8.50 3.63 44.29
CA ALA A 94 -9.67 3.20 43.53
C ALA A 94 -10.46 4.37 42.91
N ALA A 95 -10.28 5.59 43.40
CA ALA A 95 -10.93 6.81 42.91
C ALA A 95 -10.23 7.45 41.69
N ALA A 96 -8.95 7.17 41.47
CA ALA A 96 -8.16 7.70 40.33
C ALA A 96 -8.06 6.71 39.15
N ALA A 97 -8.69 5.54 39.27
CA ALA A 97 -8.60 4.46 38.29
C ALA A 97 -9.23 4.78 36.91
N GLN A 98 -9.99 5.86 36.80
CA GLN A 98 -10.68 6.23 35.56
C GLN A 98 -9.79 6.93 34.52
N GLU A 99 -8.62 7.47 34.94
CA GLU A 99 -7.63 8.13 34.07
C GLU A 99 -6.29 7.36 34.01
N SER A 100 -6.33 6.04 34.18
CA SER A 100 -5.16 5.22 33.84
C SER A 100 -4.86 5.38 32.35
N ALA A 101 -3.76 6.06 32.02
CA ALA A 101 -3.23 6.18 30.67
C ALA A 101 -2.79 4.80 30.16
N ALA A 102 -3.75 3.99 29.71
CA ALA A 102 -3.48 2.71 29.08
C ALA A 102 -3.00 2.97 27.65
N VAL A 103 -1.73 2.68 27.38
CA VAL A 103 -1.23 2.68 26.00
C VAL A 103 -1.70 1.39 25.35
N ARG A 104 -2.65 1.52 24.43
CA ARG A 104 -3.16 0.40 23.63
C ARG A 104 -2.19 0.17 22.48
N PHE A 105 -1.53 -0.99 22.45
CA PHE A 105 -0.58 -1.32 21.38
C PHE A 105 -1.23 -1.32 19.99
N GLU A 106 -2.52 -1.68 19.91
CA GLU A 106 -3.35 -1.53 18.72
C GLU A 106 -3.28 -0.10 18.13
N GLN A 107 -3.37 0.94 18.96
CA GLN A 107 -3.34 2.33 18.49
C GLN A 107 -1.95 2.75 18.01
N VAL A 108 -0.90 2.29 18.70
CA VAL A 108 0.48 2.57 18.29
C VAL A 108 0.77 1.88 16.95
N TYR A 109 0.40 0.61 16.83
CA TYR A 109 0.55 -0.17 15.61
C TYR A 109 -0.23 0.47 14.45
N GLY A 110 -1.49 0.86 14.68
CA GLY A 110 -2.32 1.56 13.68
C GLY A 110 -1.68 2.86 13.19
N ARG A 111 -1.16 3.71 14.09
CA ARG A 111 -0.46 4.94 13.70
C ARG A 111 0.79 4.68 12.84
N VAL A 112 1.52 3.61 13.15
CA VAL A 112 2.71 3.22 12.37
C VAL A 112 2.29 2.70 10.99
N GLN A 113 1.23 1.90 10.90
CA GLN A 113 0.65 1.48 9.62
C GLN A 113 0.18 2.69 8.80
N ASP A 114 -0.53 3.63 9.41
CA ASP A 114 -1.00 4.86 8.75
C ASP A 114 0.17 5.67 8.20
N LEU A 115 1.24 5.85 8.98
CA LEU A 115 2.44 6.54 8.54
C LEU A 115 3.11 5.81 7.36
N ALA A 116 3.23 4.49 7.44
CA ALA A 116 3.78 3.67 6.36
C ALA A 116 2.96 3.84 5.06
N SER A 117 1.64 3.75 5.16
CA SER A 117 0.72 3.96 4.04
C SER A 117 0.81 5.37 3.48
N GLN A 118 0.92 6.40 4.32
CA GLN A 118 1.11 7.78 3.89
C GLN A 118 2.42 7.97 3.13
N LEU A 119 3.53 7.41 3.60
CA LEU A 119 4.83 7.48 2.93
C LEU A 119 4.79 6.81 1.54
N ILE A 120 4.16 5.63 1.45
CA ILE A 120 3.96 4.92 0.18
C ILE A 120 3.10 5.77 -0.76
N ASN A 121 1.94 6.25 -0.28
CA ASN A 121 1.01 7.05 -1.07
C ASN A 121 1.63 8.36 -1.56
N ASN A 122 2.40 9.05 -0.72
CA ASN A 122 3.09 10.27 -1.11
C ASN A 122 4.13 10.01 -2.21
N GLY A 123 4.90 8.92 -2.08
CA GLY A 123 5.85 8.49 -3.11
C GLY A 123 5.17 8.17 -4.43
N LEU A 124 4.11 7.36 -4.40
CA LEU A 124 3.34 6.99 -5.59
C LEU A 124 2.66 8.21 -6.23
N THR A 125 2.08 9.10 -5.43
CA THR A 125 1.42 10.32 -5.89
C THR A 125 2.39 11.24 -6.62
N ARG A 126 3.59 11.48 -6.06
CA ARG A 126 4.63 12.27 -6.74
C ARG A 126 5.00 11.69 -8.09
N GLN A 127 5.17 10.37 -8.15
CA GLN A 127 5.49 9.71 -9.41
C GLN A 127 4.33 9.77 -10.42
N ARG A 128 3.07 9.67 -9.97
CA ARG A 128 1.89 9.83 -10.82
C ARG A 128 1.78 11.26 -11.35
N LEU A 129 2.00 12.26 -10.50
CA LEU A 129 1.97 13.67 -10.87
C LEU A 129 3.02 13.99 -11.94
N ALA A 130 4.25 13.49 -11.78
CA ALA A 130 5.29 13.63 -12.80
C ALA A 130 4.85 13.02 -14.15
N LEU A 131 4.28 11.82 -14.13
CA LEU A 131 3.83 11.13 -15.34
C LEU A 131 2.65 11.84 -16.03
N ILE A 132 1.73 12.39 -15.25
CA ILE A 132 0.62 13.21 -15.75
C ILE A 132 1.17 14.51 -16.37
N GLY A 133 2.15 15.13 -15.71
CA GLY A 133 2.85 16.30 -16.22
C GLY A 133 3.56 16.04 -17.55
N ASP A 134 4.17 14.87 -17.71
CA ASP A 134 4.78 14.49 -19.00
C ASP A 134 3.71 14.24 -20.07
N ALA A 135 2.59 13.61 -19.69
CA ALA A 135 1.49 13.30 -20.60
C ALA A 135 0.79 14.55 -21.16
N THR A 136 0.86 15.71 -20.49
CA THR A 136 0.26 16.96 -21.02
C THR A 136 0.93 17.45 -22.31
N ARG A 137 2.14 16.98 -22.60
CA ARG A 137 2.86 17.25 -23.86
C ARG A 137 2.26 16.50 -25.05
N VAL A 138 1.55 15.39 -24.81
CA VAL A 138 0.90 14.60 -25.86
C VAL A 138 -0.36 15.30 -26.38
N ASN A 139 -0.72 15.08 -27.64
CA ASN A 139 -1.97 15.59 -28.20
C ASN A 139 -3.18 14.97 -27.47
N LEU A 140 -4.20 15.79 -27.17
CA LEU A 140 -5.43 15.35 -26.50
C LEU A 140 -6.11 14.20 -27.24
N ASN A 141 -6.20 14.26 -28.57
CA ASN A 141 -6.83 13.24 -29.40
C ASN A 141 -6.09 11.90 -29.32
N THR A 142 -4.76 11.94 -29.21
CA THR A 142 -3.95 10.74 -29.06
C THR A 142 -4.17 10.07 -27.71
N LEU A 143 -4.25 10.85 -26.63
CA LEU A 143 -4.56 10.35 -25.29
C LEU A 143 -5.97 9.74 -25.24
N GLU A 144 -6.95 10.39 -25.87
CA GLU A 144 -8.31 9.87 -25.99
C GLU A 144 -8.33 8.52 -26.72
N ARG A 145 -7.70 8.44 -27.90
CA ARG A 145 -7.63 7.21 -28.69
C ARG A 145 -7.03 6.06 -27.86
N HIS A 146 -5.93 6.32 -27.15
CA HIS A 146 -5.30 5.29 -26.30
C HIS A 146 -6.15 4.92 -25.09
N ALA A 147 -6.83 5.87 -24.46
CA ALA A 147 -7.75 5.59 -23.37
C ALA A 147 -8.90 4.68 -23.81
N ARG A 148 -9.47 4.92 -25.00
CA ARG A 148 -10.52 4.08 -25.59
C ARG A 148 -10.01 2.70 -26.00
N MET A 149 -8.83 2.64 -26.63
CA MET A 149 -8.22 1.35 -26.98
C MET A 149 -7.93 0.50 -25.74
N ALA A 150 -7.40 1.11 -24.67
CA ALA A 150 -7.17 0.43 -23.40
C ALA A 150 -8.47 -0.04 -22.76
N LEU A 151 -9.54 0.77 -22.84
CA LEU A 151 -10.87 0.41 -22.39
C LEU A 151 -11.37 -0.83 -23.14
N ILE A 152 -11.35 -0.83 -24.47
CA ILE A 152 -11.80 -1.95 -25.32
C ILE A 152 -10.97 -3.22 -25.07
N ALA A 153 -9.65 -3.08 -24.94
CA ALA A 153 -8.73 -4.20 -24.75
C ALA A 153 -8.80 -4.80 -23.33
N SER A 154 -9.40 -4.10 -22.37
CA SER A 154 -9.45 -4.55 -20.97
C SER A 154 -10.54 -5.59 -20.77
N PRO A 155 -10.19 -6.84 -20.36
CA PRO A 155 -11.18 -7.88 -20.06
C PRO A 155 -11.93 -7.63 -18.74
N LEU A 156 -11.64 -6.54 -18.03
CA LEU A 156 -12.09 -6.27 -16.67
C LEU A 156 -13.25 -5.25 -16.57
N GLN A 157 -13.77 -4.75 -17.68
CA GLN A 157 -14.82 -3.72 -17.71
C GLN A 157 -16.01 -4.03 -16.80
N GLU A 158 -16.53 -5.27 -16.86
CA GLU A 158 -17.73 -5.66 -16.12
C GLU A 158 -17.47 -5.98 -14.63
N LYS A 159 -16.26 -6.45 -14.29
CA LYS A 159 -15.95 -6.94 -12.94
C LYS A 159 -15.38 -5.89 -11.99
N GLN A 160 -14.82 -4.79 -12.51
CA GLN A 160 -14.11 -3.79 -11.69
C GLN A 160 -14.83 -2.44 -11.57
N GLY A 161 -16.10 -2.34 -12.02
CA GLY A 161 -16.85 -1.07 -11.94
C GLY A 161 -16.17 0.04 -12.77
N MET A 162 -15.55 -0.32 -13.89
CA MET A 162 -14.83 0.62 -14.74
C MET A 162 -15.81 1.69 -15.27
N PRO A 163 -15.40 2.97 -15.34
CA PRO A 163 -16.27 4.00 -15.89
C PRO A 163 -16.69 3.64 -17.31
N PRO A 164 -17.98 3.84 -17.68
CA PRO A 164 -18.43 3.60 -19.05
C PRO A 164 -17.65 4.48 -20.02
N ASP A 165 -17.60 4.12 -21.31
CA ASP A 165 -16.93 4.91 -22.37
C ASP A 165 -17.34 6.39 -22.36
N ARG A 166 -18.59 6.67 -21.96
CA ARG A 166 -19.14 8.02 -21.72
C ARG A 166 -18.35 8.86 -20.70
N TYR A 167 -17.51 8.27 -19.87
CA TYR A 167 -16.61 9.00 -18.97
C TYR A 167 -15.50 9.71 -19.73
N ILE A 168 -14.97 9.10 -20.79
CA ILE A 168 -13.98 9.72 -21.68
C ILE A 168 -14.63 10.91 -22.41
N ASP A 169 -15.86 10.73 -22.90
CA ASP A 169 -16.65 11.80 -23.54
C ASP A 169 -16.86 12.98 -22.58
N ARG A 170 -17.23 12.71 -21.32
CA ARG A 170 -17.40 13.76 -20.30
C ARG A 170 -16.13 14.56 -20.04
N ILE A 171 -14.95 13.93 -20.09
CA ILE A 171 -13.68 14.66 -19.94
C ILE A 171 -13.42 15.53 -21.17
N ARG A 172 -13.67 14.99 -22.37
CA ARG A 172 -13.41 15.69 -23.63
C ARG A 172 -14.33 16.89 -23.83
N ASP A 173 -15.62 16.70 -23.56
CA ASP A 173 -16.66 17.67 -23.89
C ASP A 173 -16.97 18.63 -22.73
N HIS A 174 -16.19 18.57 -21.64
CA HIS A 174 -16.36 19.50 -20.53
C HIS A 174 -16.08 20.95 -20.97
N GLU A 175 -17.13 21.77 -20.97
CA GLU A 175 -17.08 23.20 -21.25
C GLU A 175 -16.54 23.92 -20.00
N GLY A 176 -15.32 24.45 -20.08
CA GLY A 176 -14.64 25.11 -18.95
C GLY A 176 -13.29 24.52 -18.57
N TRP A 177 -12.94 23.33 -19.08
CA TRP A 177 -11.61 22.77 -18.89
C TRP A 177 -10.68 23.14 -20.05
N SER A 178 -9.48 23.62 -19.72
CA SER A 178 -8.41 23.80 -20.69
C SER A 178 -7.97 22.45 -21.29
N SER A 179 -7.36 22.48 -22.47
CA SER A 179 -6.80 21.28 -23.11
C SER A 179 -5.84 20.52 -22.17
N GLU A 180 -5.03 21.25 -21.40
CA GLU A 180 -4.11 20.67 -20.43
C GLU A 180 -4.82 19.92 -19.30
N ILE A 181 -5.91 20.50 -18.77
CA ILE A 181 -6.72 19.85 -17.74
C ILE A 181 -7.35 18.56 -18.29
N LYS A 182 -7.92 18.60 -19.50
CA LYS A 182 -8.49 17.41 -20.15
C LYS A 182 -7.46 16.31 -20.35
N LYS A 183 -6.25 16.65 -20.80
CA LYS A 183 -5.13 15.71 -20.91
C LYS A 183 -4.76 15.10 -19.56
N ALA A 184 -4.70 15.91 -18.51
CA ALA A 184 -4.39 15.44 -17.17
C ALA A 184 -5.43 14.45 -16.63
N TYR A 185 -6.72 14.72 -16.87
CA TYR A 185 -7.80 13.80 -16.51
C TYR A 185 -7.77 12.49 -17.30
N LEU A 186 -7.48 12.53 -18.60
CA LEU A 186 -7.31 11.31 -19.41
C LEU A 186 -6.09 10.50 -18.98
N ALA A 187 -4.97 11.16 -18.70
CA ALA A 187 -3.78 10.50 -18.16
C ALA A 187 -4.05 9.84 -16.81
N ALA A 188 -4.75 10.54 -15.90
CA ALA A 188 -5.18 9.98 -14.62
C ALA A 188 -6.14 8.79 -14.78
N PHE A 189 -7.09 8.89 -15.74
CA PHE A 189 -7.98 7.78 -16.08
C PHE A 189 -7.19 6.55 -16.53
N ILE A 190 -6.21 6.72 -17.42
CA ILE A 190 -5.38 5.61 -17.89
C ILE A 190 -4.60 4.99 -16.73
N ILE A 191 -3.94 5.81 -15.90
CA ILE A 191 -3.17 5.34 -14.75
C ILE A 191 -4.03 4.55 -13.77
N ASN A 192 -5.22 5.05 -13.44
CA ASN A 192 -6.07 4.45 -12.40
C ASN A 192 -6.72 3.14 -12.85
N ASN A 193 -7.06 3.01 -14.14
CA ASN A 193 -7.81 1.87 -14.64
C ASN A 193 -6.94 0.82 -15.35
N PHE A 194 -5.84 1.23 -15.98
CA PHE A 194 -4.99 0.34 -16.78
C PHE A 194 -3.52 0.34 -16.34
N GLY A 195 -3.16 1.24 -15.43
CA GLY A 195 -1.80 1.33 -14.89
C GLY A 195 -0.90 2.28 -15.69
N ARG A 196 0.29 2.48 -15.12
CA ARG A 196 1.23 3.52 -15.58
C ARG A 196 2.00 3.15 -16.84
N GLU A 197 2.19 1.86 -17.09
CA GLU A 197 2.88 1.40 -18.30
C GLU A 197 2.05 1.68 -19.55
N VAL A 198 0.72 1.51 -19.48
CA VAL A 198 -0.19 1.85 -20.60
C VAL A 198 -0.10 3.33 -20.98
N LEU A 199 -0.01 4.23 -20.00
CA LEU A 199 0.19 5.65 -20.29
C LEU A 199 1.58 5.91 -20.92
N ARG A 200 2.63 5.22 -20.46
CA ARG A 200 3.96 5.35 -21.05
C ARG A 200 4.01 4.85 -22.48
N ASP A 201 3.33 3.76 -22.78
CA ASP A 201 3.24 3.21 -24.13
C ASP A 201 2.50 4.18 -25.06
N ALA A 202 1.42 4.81 -24.57
CA ALA A 202 0.72 5.87 -25.29
C ALA A 202 1.61 7.10 -25.59
N MET A 203 2.48 7.48 -24.65
CA MET A 203 3.44 8.57 -24.84
C MET A 203 4.60 8.18 -25.77
N ARG A 204 5.02 6.91 -25.79
CA ARG A 204 6.09 6.41 -26.69
C ARG A 204 5.62 6.26 -28.12
N ALA A 205 4.38 5.82 -28.33
CA ALA A 205 3.75 5.76 -29.65
C ALA A 205 3.63 7.13 -30.32
N THR A 206 3.90 8.22 -29.60
CA THR A 206 3.96 9.59 -30.14
C THR A 206 5.38 10.09 -30.40
N GLY A 207 6.43 9.36 -29.98
CA GLY A 207 7.84 9.73 -30.16
C GLY A 207 8.55 9.04 -31.33
N ASP A 208 7.91 8.12 -32.04
CA ASP A 208 8.54 7.18 -33.01
C ASP A 208 7.91 7.20 -34.42
N GLU A 209 7.47 8.35 -34.92
CA GLU A 209 7.30 8.54 -36.38
C GLU A 209 8.48 9.36 -36.92
N PRO A 210 9.47 8.74 -37.60
CA PRO A 210 10.27 9.47 -38.57
C PRO A 210 9.32 10.01 -39.64
N PRO A 211 9.48 11.26 -40.10
CA PRO A 211 8.67 11.76 -41.22
C PRO A 211 8.86 10.81 -42.40
N ALA A 212 7.74 10.26 -42.89
CA ALA A 212 7.73 9.51 -44.13
C ALA A 212 8.29 10.42 -45.23
N ALA A 213 9.44 10.04 -45.76
CA ALA A 213 10.03 10.62 -46.96
C ALA A 213 9.30 10.14 -48.21
#